data_AF-A0A8T1U0N3-F1
#
_entry.id   AF-A0A8T1U0N3-F1
#
_cell.length_a   1.000
_cell.length_b   1.000
_cell.length_c   1.000
_cell.angle_alpha   90.00
_cell.angle_beta   90.00
_cell.angle_gamma   90.00
#
_symmetry.space_group_name_H-M   'P 1'
#
loop_
_entity.id
_entity.type
_entity.pdbx_description
1 polymer ?
#
loop_
_entity_poly.entity_id
_entity_poly.type
_entity_poly.pdbx_seq_one_letter_code
_entity_poly.pdbx_strand_id
1 'polypeptide(L)'
;MFLYFLPKTLWFMIEKETNSYREACFPGIAQQQRDKQLQVQAKDPKKSVAPLEEIEEKLRRVKSIESHEIFHVIGLLVARTLCSHTDGLEKHWSARADGAVPRGTYSRYMTRDIFKTITRYLHFTQRQRVRTWRGK
;
A
#
# COMPACT_ATOMS: atom_id res chain seq x y z
N MET A 1 0.97 18.57 18.57
CA MET A 1 1.56 19.36 17.45
C MET A 1 1.29 18.75 16.08
N PHE A 2 1.54 17.46 15.82
CA PHE A 2 1.37 16.88 14.47
C PHE A 2 -0.04 17.04 13.86
N LEU A 3 -1.10 16.84 14.65
CA LEU A 3 -2.50 17.00 14.19
C LEU A 3 -2.93 18.45 13.97
N TYR A 4 -2.12 19.44 14.39
CA TYR A 4 -2.37 20.84 14.06
C TYR A 4 -2.11 21.11 12.58
N PHE A 5 -1.04 20.52 12.03
CA PHE A 5 -0.68 20.65 10.61
C PHE A 5 -1.39 19.63 9.72
N LEU A 6 -1.72 18.45 10.27
CA LEU A 6 -2.35 17.35 9.53
C LEU A 6 -3.67 16.98 10.20
N PRO A 7 -4.77 17.69 9.88
CA PRO A 7 -6.06 17.52 10.54
C PRO A 7 -6.66 16.13 10.25
N LYS A 8 -7.55 15.64 11.13
CA LYS A 8 -8.23 14.34 10.97
C LYS A 8 -8.89 14.18 9.59
N THR A 9 -9.49 15.25 9.08
CA THR A 9 -10.13 15.29 7.76
C THR A 9 -9.18 14.97 6.61
N LEU A 10 -7.91 15.38 6.72
CA LEU A 10 -6.90 15.09 5.70
C LEU A 10 -6.65 13.58 5.58
N TRP A 11 -6.58 12.86 6.70
CA TRP A 11 -6.33 11.42 6.70
C TRP A 11 -7.46 10.63 6.04
N PHE A 12 -8.72 11.00 6.30
CA PHE A 12 -9.87 10.40 5.62
C PHE A 12 -9.89 10.69 4.11
N MET A 13 -9.43 11.88 3.70
CA MET A 13 -9.29 12.18 2.27
C MET A 13 -8.19 11.32 1.63
N ILE A 14 -7.02 11.19 2.28
CA ILE A 14 -5.92 10.35 1.78
C ILE A 14 -6.36 8.88 1.73
N GLU A 15 -7.07 8.38 2.75
CA GLU A 15 -7.63 7.03 2.76
C GLU A 15 -8.52 6.80 1.54
N LYS A 16 -9.45 7.72 1.28
CA LYS A 16 -10.36 7.63 0.14
C LYS A 16 -9.62 7.61 -1.19
N GLU A 17 -8.68 8.54 -1.41
CA GLU A 17 -7.92 8.63 -2.66
C GLU A 17 -6.97 7.44 -2.84
N THR A 18 -6.33 6.98 -1.76
CA THR A 18 -5.47 5.78 -1.75
C THR A 18 -6.24 4.53 -2.15
N ASN A 19 -7.42 4.29 -1.57
CA ASN A 19 -8.23 3.13 -1.94
C ASN A 19 -8.81 3.27 -3.36
N SER A 20 -9.25 4.47 -3.76
CA SER A 20 -9.73 4.72 -5.12
C SER A 20 -8.63 4.47 -6.16
N TYR A 21 -7.41 4.94 -5.89
CA TYR A 21 -6.25 4.67 -6.73
C TYR A 21 -5.92 3.18 -6.79
N ARG A 22 -5.92 2.51 -5.64
CA ARG A 22 -5.68 1.07 -5.53
C ARG A 22 -6.67 0.27 -6.36
N GLU A 23 -7.96 0.57 -6.27
CA GLU A 23 -9.01 -0.11 -7.06
C GLU A 23 -8.84 0.15 -8.56
N ALA A 24 -8.47 1.37 -8.95
CA ALA A 24 -8.18 1.70 -10.34
C ALA A 24 -6.98 0.91 -10.91
N CYS A 25 -6.08 0.40 -10.06
CA CYS A 25 -4.98 -0.47 -10.46
C CYS A 25 -5.37 -1.94 -10.62
N PHE A 26 -6.53 -2.39 -10.12
CA PHE A 26 -6.90 -3.82 -10.11
C PHE A 26 -6.89 -4.47 -11.49
N PRO A 27 -7.44 -3.88 -12.56
CA PRO A 27 -7.41 -4.52 -13.88
C PRO A 27 -5.99 -4.75 -14.39
N GLY A 28 -5.10 -3.77 -14.21
CA GLY A 28 -3.69 -3.90 -14.61
C GLY A 28 -2.95 -4.97 -13.79
N ILE A 29 -3.24 -5.07 -12.49
CA ILE A 29 -2.65 -6.10 -11.63
C ILE A 29 -3.20 -7.49 -11.99
N ALA A 30 -4.50 -7.60 -12.26
CA ALA A 30 -5.14 -8.84 -12.66
C ALA A 30 -4.57 -9.37 -13.97
N GLN A 31 -4.37 -8.48 -14.96
CA GLN A 31 -3.70 -8.83 -16.21
C GLN A 31 -2.29 -9.34 -15.98
N GLN A 32 -1.46 -8.61 -15.22
CA GLN A 32 -0.10 -9.05 -14.89
C GLN A 32 -0.07 -10.40 -14.18
N GLN A 33 -1.05 -10.66 -13.30
CA GLN A 33 -1.15 -11.94 -12.61
C GLN A 33 -1.55 -13.07 -13.58
N ARG A 34 -2.49 -12.82 -14.48
CA ARG A 34 -2.89 -13.77 -15.52
C ARG A 34 -1.76 -14.08 -16.48
N ASP A 35 -1.00 -13.07 -16.92
CA ASP A 35 0.15 -13.26 -17.80
C ASP A 35 1.21 -14.16 -17.15
N LYS A 36 1.47 -13.99 -15.85
CA LYS A 36 2.34 -14.88 -15.07
C LYS A 36 1.80 -16.31 -15.00
N GLN A 37 0.49 -16.48 -14.82
CA GLN A 37 -0.14 -17.80 -14.82
C GLN A 37 -0.01 -18.48 -16.20
N LEU A 38 -0.19 -17.74 -17.29
CA LEU A 38 0.00 -18.24 -18.66
C LEU A 38 1.46 -18.67 -18.90
N GLN A 39 2.44 -17.89 -18.43
CA GLN A 39 3.85 -18.29 -18.51
C GLN A 39 4.16 -19.56 -17.73
N VAL A 40 3.50 -19.78 -16.59
CA VAL A 40 3.65 -21.01 -15.81
C VAL A 40 2.96 -22.19 -16.52
N GLN A 41 1.77 -21.99 -17.09
CA GLN A 41 1.06 -23.02 -17.85
C GLN A 41 1.81 -23.43 -19.12
N ALA A 42 2.48 -22.49 -19.79
CA ALA A 42 3.34 -22.80 -20.93
C ALA A 42 4.50 -23.74 -20.57
N LYS A 43 4.95 -23.73 -19.30
CA LYS A 43 5.99 -24.65 -18.79
C LYS A 43 5.41 -25.95 -18.25
N ASP A 44 4.22 -25.90 -17.65
CA ASP A 44 3.51 -27.05 -17.08
C ASP A 44 2.01 -26.96 -17.43
N PRO A 45 1.54 -27.69 -18.46
CA PRO A 45 0.16 -27.67 -18.92
C PRO A 45 -0.87 -28.10 -17.86
N LYS A 46 -0.46 -28.74 -16.76
CA LYS A 46 -1.37 -29.13 -15.67
C LYS A 46 -1.79 -27.94 -14.81
N LYS A 47 -1.13 -26.78 -14.93
CA LYS A 47 -1.44 -25.58 -14.15
C LYS A 47 -2.63 -24.85 -14.76
N SER A 48 -3.62 -24.56 -13.92
CA SER A 48 -4.80 -23.79 -14.30
C SER A 48 -4.53 -22.29 -14.32
N VAL A 49 -5.19 -21.59 -15.23
CA VAL A 49 -5.17 -20.13 -15.37
C VAL A 49 -6.56 -19.62 -15.00
N ALA A 50 -6.62 -18.74 -14.01
CA ALA A 50 -7.89 -18.17 -13.58
C ALA A 50 -8.38 -17.11 -14.60
N PRO A 51 -9.70 -16.95 -14.77
CA PRO A 51 -10.25 -15.84 -15.54
C PRO A 51 -9.93 -14.49 -14.87
N LEU A 52 -9.91 -13.41 -15.65
CA LEU A 52 -9.53 -12.07 -15.15
C LEU A 52 -10.49 -11.60 -14.06
N GLU A 53 -11.77 -11.86 -14.25
CA GLU A 53 -12.85 -11.47 -13.36
C GLU A 53 -12.66 -12.11 -11.98
N GLU A 54 -12.28 -13.39 -11.92
CA GLU A 54 -12.00 -14.07 -10.65
C GLU A 54 -10.75 -13.51 -9.95
N ILE A 55 -9.71 -13.15 -10.72
CA ILE A 55 -8.51 -12.51 -10.16
C ILE A 55 -8.86 -11.13 -9.61
N GLU A 56 -9.61 -10.32 -10.35
CA GLU A 56 -10.06 -9.00 -9.89
C GLU A 56 -10.95 -9.07 -8.67
N GLU A 57 -11.91 -10.02 -8.62
CA GLU A 57 -12.73 -10.24 -7.44
C GLU A 57 -11.88 -10.59 -6.22
N LYS A 58 -10.86 -11.45 -6.38
CA LYS A 58 -9.92 -11.76 -5.29
C LYS A 58 -9.19 -10.52 -4.80
N LEU A 59 -8.78 -9.61 -5.70
CA LEU A 59 -8.15 -8.35 -5.33
C LEU A 59 -9.11 -7.42 -4.55
N ARG A 60 -10.40 -7.38 -4.94
CA ARG A 60 -11.45 -6.60 -4.27
C ARG A 60 -11.84 -7.14 -2.88
N ARG A 61 -11.70 -8.45 -2.66
CA ARG A 61 -11.96 -9.07 -1.34
C ARG A 61 -10.92 -8.70 -0.29
N VAL A 62 -9.73 -8.22 -0.69
CA VAL A 62 -8.72 -7.76 0.25
C VAL A 62 -9.20 -6.49 0.94
N LYS A 63 -9.11 -6.46 2.28
CA LYS A 63 -9.53 -5.31 3.10
C LYS A 63 -8.96 -3.99 2.54
N SER A 64 -9.80 -2.96 2.53
CA SER A 64 -9.39 -1.59 2.22
C SER A 64 -8.36 -1.10 3.25
N ILE A 65 -7.52 -0.16 2.82
CA ILE A 65 -6.56 0.53 3.69
C ILE A 65 -7.33 1.52 4.55
N GLU A 66 -7.07 1.56 5.86
CA GLU A 66 -7.72 2.49 6.79
C GLU A 66 -6.82 3.69 7.13
N SER A 67 -7.41 4.84 7.47
CA SER A 67 -6.70 6.08 7.81
C SER A 67 -5.64 5.88 8.90
N HIS A 68 -5.92 5.05 9.91
CA HIS A 68 -4.99 4.82 11.00
C HIS A 68 -3.76 4.01 10.55
N GLU A 69 -3.90 3.14 9.55
CA GLU A 69 -2.77 2.41 8.97
C GLU A 69 -1.85 3.36 8.19
N ILE A 70 -2.42 4.30 7.44
CA ILE A 70 -1.67 5.37 6.77
C ILE A 70 -0.95 6.23 7.84
N PHE A 71 -1.63 6.56 8.94
CA PHE A 71 -1.03 7.30 10.05
C PHE A 71 0.16 6.55 10.66
N HIS A 72 0.08 5.23 10.85
CA HIS A 72 1.20 4.41 11.30
C HIS A 72 2.38 4.47 10.32
N VAL A 73 2.13 4.38 9.01
CA VAL A 73 3.20 4.51 7.99
C VAL A 73 3.92 5.84 8.13
N ILE A 74 3.20 6.96 8.24
CA ILE A 74 3.82 8.27 8.40
C ILE A 74 4.57 8.38 9.74
N GLY A 75 3.99 7.86 10.84
CA GLY A 75 4.65 7.81 12.14
C GLY A 75 5.98 7.03 12.11
N LEU A 76 6.01 5.89 11.42
CA LEU A 76 7.22 5.09 11.22
C LEU A 76 8.26 5.86 10.38
N LEU A 77 7.84 6.54 9.32
CA LEU A 77 8.73 7.39 8.51
C LEU A 77 9.32 8.54 9.33
N VAL A 78 8.51 9.21 10.16
CA VAL A 78 9.00 10.28 11.06
C VAL A 78 9.98 9.70 12.08
N ALA A 79 9.65 8.58 12.71
CA ALA A 79 10.55 7.90 13.64
C ALA A 79 11.89 7.55 12.97
N ARG A 80 11.86 7.09 11.70
CA ARG A 80 13.09 6.88 10.91
C ARG A 80 13.89 8.16 10.72
N THR A 81 13.26 9.28 10.43
CA THR A 81 13.99 10.55 10.21
C THR A 81 14.62 11.09 11.50
N LEU A 82 14.01 10.80 12.65
CA LEU A 82 14.51 11.24 13.96
C LEU A 82 15.62 10.32 14.50
N CYS A 83 15.56 9.03 14.18
CA CYS A 83 16.64 8.10 14.51
C CYS A 83 17.73 8.21 13.43
N SER A 84 18.98 8.52 13.80
CA SER A 84 20.14 8.57 12.90
C SER A 84 20.60 7.17 12.44
N HIS A 85 19.66 6.34 12.00
CA HIS A 85 19.93 4.99 11.52
C HIS A 85 20.32 5.04 10.03
N THR A 86 21.58 4.74 9.75
CA THR A 86 22.13 4.61 8.38
C THR A 86 21.68 3.34 7.65
N ASP A 87 20.94 2.47 8.35
CA ASP A 87 20.42 1.21 7.85
C ASP A 87 19.24 1.37 6.90
N GLY A 88 19.10 0.45 5.94
CA GLY A 88 17.92 0.38 5.07
C GLY A 88 16.61 0.15 5.83
N LEU A 89 15.51 0.68 5.32
CA LEU A 89 14.18 0.66 5.93
C LEU A 89 13.71 -0.76 6.32
N GLU A 90 14.02 -1.75 5.49
CA GLU A 90 13.68 -3.17 5.71
C GLU A 90 14.27 -3.73 7.01
N LYS A 91 15.45 -3.25 7.42
CA LYS A 91 16.13 -3.76 8.61
C LYS A 91 15.39 -3.41 9.91
N HIS A 92 14.46 -2.46 9.90
CA HIS A 92 13.62 -2.15 11.07
C HIS A 92 12.63 -3.28 11.42
N TRP A 93 12.31 -4.16 10.46
CA TRP A 93 11.51 -5.38 10.70
C TRP A 93 12.34 -6.63 10.99
N SER A 94 13.68 -6.54 10.97
CA SER A 94 14.54 -7.68 11.32
C SER A 94 14.42 -8.02 12.81
N ALA A 95 14.34 -9.31 13.13
CA ALA A 95 14.37 -9.80 14.52
C ALA A 95 15.80 -9.97 15.07
N ARG A 96 16.82 -9.99 14.18
CA ARG A 96 18.21 -10.23 14.58
C ARG A 96 18.86 -8.92 15.00
N ALA A 97 19.10 -8.75 16.29
CA ALA A 97 19.81 -7.59 16.84
C ALA A 97 21.18 -7.41 16.17
N ASP A 98 21.59 -6.15 15.99
CA ASP A 98 22.90 -5.78 15.46
C ASP A 98 23.51 -4.76 16.42
N GLY A 99 24.48 -5.22 17.22
CA GLY A 99 25.09 -4.43 18.28
C GLY A 99 24.08 -3.90 19.30
N ALA A 100 24.21 -2.63 19.67
CA ALA A 100 23.40 -1.96 20.69
C ALA A 100 22.03 -1.45 20.19
N VAL A 101 21.67 -1.74 18.93
CA VAL A 101 20.43 -1.26 18.33
C VAL A 101 19.29 -2.24 18.60
N PRO A 102 18.20 -1.82 19.29
CA PRO A 102 16.99 -2.62 19.35
C PRO A 102 16.34 -2.69 17.96
N ARG A 103 16.31 -3.89 17.37
CA ARG A 103 15.63 -4.17 16.09
C ARG A 103 14.26 -4.82 16.33
N GLY A 104 13.39 -4.83 15.30
CA GLY A 104 12.02 -5.35 15.39
C GLY A 104 11.01 -4.38 16.00
N THR A 105 11.35 -3.09 16.09
CA THR A 105 10.46 -2.06 16.65
C THR A 105 9.25 -1.77 15.76
N TYR A 106 9.42 -1.87 14.43
CA TYR A 106 8.34 -1.60 13.48
C TYR A 106 7.29 -2.69 13.46
N SER A 107 7.70 -3.95 13.67
CA SER A 107 6.82 -5.12 13.70
C SER A 107 5.73 -5.03 14.78
N ARG A 108 5.92 -4.19 15.81
CA ARG A 108 4.91 -3.92 16.86
C ARG A 108 3.72 -3.08 16.36
N TYR A 109 3.94 -2.27 15.32
CA TYR A 109 2.94 -1.35 14.80
C TYR A 109 2.35 -1.82 13.47
N MET A 110 3.18 -2.40 12.60
CA MET A 110 2.75 -2.81 11.27
C MET A 110 3.71 -3.86 10.71
N THR A 111 3.19 -4.82 9.94
CA THR A 111 4.05 -5.77 9.21
C THR A 111 4.69 -5.10 7.99
N ARG A 112 5.84 -5.62 7.57
CA ARG A 112 6.56 -5.10 6.40
C ARG A 112 5.73 -5.13 5.12
N ASP A 113 4.93 -6.17 4.92
CA ASP A 113 4.14 -6.34 3.71
C ASP A 113 2.96 -5.37 3.65
N ILE A 114 2.34 -5.07 4.80
CA ILE A 114 1.30 -4.04 4.89
C ILE A 114 1.91 -2.66 4.65
N PHE A 115 3.07 -2.35 5.25
CA PHE A 115 3.78 -1.10 5.00
C PHE A 115 4.07 -0.91 3.50
N LYS A 116 4.61 -1.94 2.83
CA LYS A 116 4.86 -1.91 1.38
C LYS A 116 3.59 -1.76 0.56
N THR A 117 2.50 -2.39 1.00
CA THR A 117 1.21 -2.29 0.33
C THR A 117 0.67 -0.86 0.41
N ILE A 118 0.68 -0.26 1.59
CA ILE A 118 0.17 1.11 1.79
C ILE A 118 1.05 2.11 1.03
N THR A 119 2.36 2.04 1.17
CA THR A 119 3.29 2.96 0.48
C THR A 119 3.22 2.84 -1.04
N ARG A 120 2.91 1.66 -1.60
CA ARG A 120 2.69 1.47 -3.04
C ARG A 120 1.46 2.20 -3.57
N TYR A 121 0.38 2.24 -2.81
CA TYR A 121 -0.90 2.81 -3.25
C TYR A 121 -1.19 4.20 -2.69
N LEU A 122 -0.34 4.70 -1.79
CA LEU A 122 -0.51 5.98 -1.12
C LEU A 122 -0.72 7.10 -2.15
N HIS A 123 -1.89 7.73 -2.08
CA HIS A 123 -2.29 8.79 -3.02
C HIS A 123 -2.91 9.96 -2.27
N PHE A 124 -2.45 11.17 -2.58
CA PHE A 124 -2.90 12.41 -1.93
C PHE A 124 -3.81 13.27 -2.82
N THR A 125 -3.78 13.05 -4.14
CA THR A 125 -4.42 13.93 -5.12
C THR A 125 -5.81 13.44 -5.49
N GLN A 126 -6.78 14.34 -5.51
CA GLN A 126 -8.10 14.08 -6.07
C GLN A 126 -7.97 13.97 -7.60
N ARG A 127 -8.27 12.81 -8.20
CA ARG A 127 -8.42 12.72 -9.66
C ARG A 127 -9.51 13.72 -10.06
N GLN A 128 -9.17 14.66 -10.95
CA GLN A 128 -10.07 15.74 -11.36
C GLN A 128 -11.45 15.16 -11.69
N ARG A 129 -12.49 15.52 -10.92
CA ARG A 129 -13.85 15.48 -11.45
C ARG A 129 -13.78 16.34 -12.71
N VAL A 130 -13.98 15.74 -13.88
CA VAL A 130 -14.17 16.49 -15.13
C VAL A 130 -15.17 17.57 -14.78
N ARG A 131 -14.72 18.83 -14.77
CA ARG A 131 -15.60 19.99 -14.64
C ARG A 131 -16.42 19.98 -15.93
N THR A 132 -17.58 19.31 -15.91
CA THR A 132 -18.57 19.48 -16.96
C THR A 132 -19.02 20.92 -16.87
N TRP A 133 -18.44 21.77 -17.72
CA TRP A 133 -18.94 23.11 -17.97
C TRP A 133 -20.40 22.98 -18.39
N ARG A 134 -21.35 23.37 -17.51
CA ARG A 134 -22.70 23.74 -17.96
C ARG A 134 -22.63 25.22 -18.30
N GLY A 135 -22.51 25.52 -19.60
CA GLY A 135 -22.78 26.86 -20.11
C GLY A 135 -24.22 27.24 -19.78
N LYS A 136 -24.39 28.46 -19.27
CA LYS A 136 -25.64 29.21 -19.35
C LYS A 136 -25.59 30.06 -20.62
#